data_AF-A0A7K0BGA0-F1
#
_entry.id   AF-A0A7K0BGA0-F1
#
_cell.length_a   1.000
_cell.length_b   1.000
_cell.length_c   1.000
_cell.angle_alpha   90.00
_cell.angle_beta   90.00
_cell.angle_gamma   90.00
#
_symmetry.space_group_name_H-M   'P 1'
#
loop_
_entity.id
_entity.type
_entity.pdbx_description
1 polymer ?
#
loop_
_entity_poly.entity_id
_entity_poly.type
_entity_poly.pdbx_seq_one_letter_code
_entity_poly.pdbx_strand_id
1 'polypeptide(L)' 'MAIANWNYEEDKFENKYSNEIIIEKTNEKIDITFILDKLQTKNLWIAYLFIGFSNKERRKTKLLHKKWNTATIIGIKNFQ' A
#
# COMPACT_ATOMS: atom_id res chain seq x y z
N MET A 1 1.20 1.90 1.89
CA MET A 1 1.82 0.59 1.60
C MET A 1 1.01 -0.47 2.32
N ALA A 2 1.06 -1.71 1.88
CA ALA A 2 0.46 -2.81 2.60
C ALA A 2 1.29 -4.08 2.46
N ILE A 3 1.13 -4.99 3.43
CA ILE A 3 1.71 -6.32 3.40
C ILE A 3 0.56 -7.33 3.49
N ALA A 4 0.55 -8.27 2.56
CA ALA A 4 -0.33 -9.43 2.57
C ALA A 4 0.49 -10.65 3.01
N ASN A 5 -0.08 -11.48 3.89
CA ASN A 5 0.39 -12.84 4.11
C ASN A 5 -0.64 -13.82 3.53
N TRP A 6 -0.20 -14.73 2.67
CA TRP A 6 -1.04 -15.81 2.14
C TRP A 6 -0.54 -17.15 2.66
N ASN A 7 -1.41 -17.85 3.39
CA ASN A 7 -1.28 -19.27 3.68
C ASN A 7 -1.95 -20.06 2.54
N TYR A 8 -1.14 -20.57 1.62
CA TYR A 8 -1.62 -21.33 0.47
C TYR A 8 -2.11 -22.74 0.82
N GLU A 9 -1.69 -23.32 1.95
CA GLU A 9 -2.10 -24.66 2.36
C GLU A 9 -3.56 -24.67 2.84
N GLU A 10 -3.96 -23.62 3.56
CA GLU A 10 -5.32 -23.44 4.07
C GLU A 10 -6.17 -22.48 3.21
N ASP A 11 -5.60 -21.92 2.14
CA ASP A 11 -6.17 -20.85 1.32
C ASP A 11 -6.70 -19.65 2.13
N LYS A 12 -5.90 -19.18 3.10
CA LYS A 12 -6.24 -18.02 3.95
C LYS A 12 -5.27 -16.89 3.73
N PHE A 13 -5.76 -15.65 3.73
CA PHE A 13 -4.91 -14.47 3.64
C PHE A 13 -5.21 -13.45 4.73
N GLU A 14 -4.17 -12.74 5.17
CA GLU A 14 -4.24 -11.61 6.09
C GLU A 14 -3.59 -10.40 5.44
N ASN A 15 -4.25 -9.24 5.47
CA ASN A 15 -3.73 -8.00 4.94
C ASN A 15 -3.55 -6.97 6.06
N LYS A 16 -2.39 -6.31 6.10
CA LYS A 16 -2.12 -5.16 6.97
C LYS A 16 -1.77 -3.95 6.12
N TYR A 17 -2.54 -2.90 6.30
CA TYR A 17 -2.32 -1.61 5.64
C TYR A 17 -1.49 -0.72 6.54
N SER A 18 -0.60 0.07 5.95
CA SER A 18 0.11 1.12 6.67
C SER A 18 -0.84 2.26 7.02
N ASN A 19 -0.33 3.22 7.78
CA ASN A 19 -0.94 4.55 7.83
C ASN A 19 -1.17 5.12 6.41
N GLU A 20 -2.26 5.87 6.26
CA GLU A 20 -2.53 6.67 5.06
C GLU A 20 -1.62 7.90 5.05
N ILE A 21 -1.06 8.22 3.89
CA ILE A 21 -0.15 9.36 3.72
C ILE A 21 -0.68 10.18 2.55
N ILE A 22 -1.10 11.40 2.85
CA ILE A 22 -1.61 12.36 1.86
C ILE A 22 -0.55 13.45 1.72
N ILE A 23 -0.14 13.70 0.48
CA ILE A 23 0.93 14.64 0.16
C ILE A 23 0.39 15.66 -0.84
N GLU A 24 0.59 16.94 -0.57
CA GLU A 24 0.29 17.98 -1.55
C GLU A 24 1.34 17.99 -2.66
N LYS A 25 0.95 18.42 -3.86
CA LYS A 25 1.88 18.49 -4.99
C LYS A 25 2.99 19.48 -4.67
N THR A 26 4.22 18.99 -4.59
CA THR A 26 5.43 19.79 -4.41
C THR A 26 6.54 19.30 -5.36
N ASN A 27 7.53 20.15 -5.58
CA ASN A 27 8.77 19.80 -6.30
C ASN A 27 9.89 19.38 -5.34
N GLU A 28 9.66 19.49 -4.03
CA GLU A 28 10.63 19.11 -3.01
C GLU A 28 10.61 17.60 -2.76
N LYS A 29 11.77 17.06 -2.36
CA LYS A 29 11.85 15.66 -1.92
C LYS A 29 11.13 15.54 -0.58
N ILE A 30 10.21 14.59 -0.49
CA ILE A 30 9.52 14.25 0.75
C ILE A 30 9.89 12.83 1.14
N ASP A 31 10.34 12.66 2.39
CA ASP A 31 10.56 11.35 2.98
C ASP A 31 9.23 10.79 3.49
N ILE A 32 8.92 9.55 3.09
CA ILE A 32 7.66 8.88 3.39
C ILE A 32 7.94 7.73 4.35
N THR A 33 7.39 7.82 5.57
CA THR A 33 7.54 6.78 6.58
C THR A 33 6.27 5.96 6.70
N PHE A 34 6.39 4.65 6.46
CA PHE A 34 5.30 3.70 6.63
C PHE A 34 5.41 3.01 7.99
N ILE A 35 4.31 3.01 8.74
CA ILE A 35 4.17 2.26 9.99
C ILE A 35 3.27 1.07 9.71
N LEU A 36 3.78 -0.13 9.94
CA LEU A 36 3.09 -1.40 9.69
C LEU A 36 3.32 -2.34 10.87
N ASP A 37 2.24 -2.96 11.32
CA ASP A 37 2.34 -4.05 12.29
C ASP A 37 2.97 -5.28 11.64
N LYS A 38 3.72 -6.05 12.44
CA LYS A 38 4.25 -7.34 12.00
C LYS A 38 3.09 -8.33 11.85
N LEU A 39 3.09 -9.04 10.72
CA LEU A 39 2.22 -10.20 10.52
C LEU A 39 2.70 -11.34 11.41
N GLN A 40 1.76 -12.00 12.09
CA GLN A 40 2.07 -13.10 13.01
C GLN A 40 2.44 -14.39 12.27
N THR A 41 1.81 -14.62 11.12
CA THR A 41 1.97 -15.80 10.28
C THR A 41 3.03 -15.56 9.20
N LYS A 42 3.85 -16.57 8.90
CA LYS A 42 5.02 -16.48 8.01
C LYS A 42 4.95 -17.57 6.95
N ASN A 43 4.11 -17.36 5.94
CA ASN A 43 4.02 -18.27 4.79
C ASN A 43 4.56 -17.52 3.57
N LEU A 44 3.68 -16.87 2.81
CA LEU A 44 4.08 -15.99 1.70
C LEU A 44 3.75 -14.54 2.02
N TRP A 45 4.77 -13.71 2.22
CA TRP A 45 4.61 -12.27 2.38
C TRP A 45 4.74 -11.55 1.04
N ILE A 46 3.79 -10.67 0.77
CA ILE A 46 3.79 -9.80 -0.41
C ILE A 46 3.66 -8.36 0.08
N ALA A 47 4.67 -7.55 -0.17
CA ALA A 47 4.63 -6.12 0.07
C ALA A 47 4.24 -5.39 -1.21
N TYR A 48 3.24 -4.53 -1.13
CA TYR A 48 2.79 -3.72 -2.26
C TYR A 48 2.57 -2.25 -1.89
N LEU A 49 2.84 -1.39 -2.87
CA LEU A 49 2.65 0.04 -2.78
C LEU A 49 1.50 0.44 -3.70
N PHE A 50 0.46 1.03 -3.10
CA PHE A 50 -0.61 1.67 -3.82
C PHE A 50 -0.38 3.18 -3.83
N ILE A 51 -0.42 3.78 -5.02
CA ILE A 51 -0.34 5.22 -5.23
C ILE A 51 -1.62 5.63 -5.96
N GLY A 52 -2.40 6.51 -5.32
CA GLY A 52 -3.59 7.11 -5.90
C GLY A 52 -3.41 8.61 -6.08
N PHE A 53 -4.07 9.17 -7.09
CA PHE A 53 -4.03 10.60 -7.36
C PHE A 53 -5.40 11.22 -7.12
N SER A 54 -5.40 12.47 -6.67
CA SER A 54 -6.62 13.25 -6.47
C SER A 54 -6.42 14.68 -6.97
N ASN A 55 -7.52 15.32 -7.35
CA ASN A 55 -7.56 16.73 -7.67
C ASN A 55 -8.37 17.48 -6.62
N LYS A 56 -7.88 18.66 -6.25
CA LYS A 56 -8.60 19.60 -5.41
C LYS A 56 -9.45 20.50 -6.32
N GLU A 57 -10.75 20.25 -6.37
CA GLU A 57 -11.71 21.09 -7.07
C GLU A 57 -12.38 22.05 -6.07
N ARG A 58 -11.96 23.32 -6.08
CA ARG A 58 -12.38 24.35 -5.11
C ARG A 58 -12.08 23.89 -3.67
N ARG A 59 -13.12 23.57 -2.89
CA ARG A 59 -13.03 23.11 -1.49
C ARG A 59 -13.15 21.59 -1.34
N LYS A 60 -13.33 20.85 -2.44
CA LYS A 60 -13.54 19.40 -2.40
C LYS A 60 -12.35 18.67 -3.01
N THR A 61 -11.88 17.64 -2.32
CA THR A 61 -10.92 16.68 -2.88
C THR A 61 -11.70 15.60 -3.62
N LYS A 62 -11.43 15.43 -4.91
CA LYS A 62 -11.98 14.34 -5.72
C LYS A 62 -10.86 13.40 -6.14
N LEU A 63 -11.04 12.12 -5.83
CA LEU A 63 -10.16 11.07 -6.32
C LEU A 63 -10.23 11.00 -7.85
N LEU A 64 -9.07 10.84 -8.49
CA LEU A 64 -9.02 10.59 -9.93
C LEU A 64 -9.50 9.18 -10.26
N HIS A 65 -9.85 8.99 -11.53
CA HIS A 65 -10.26 7.69 -12.03
C HIS A 65 -9.18 6.63 -11.76
N LYS A 66 -9.60 5.41 -11.36
CA LYS A 66 -8.69 4.31 -10.96
C LYS A 66 -7.61 3.97 -11.98
N LYS A 67 -7.83 4.28 -13.27
CA LYS A 67 -6.84 4.12 -14.36
C LYS A 67 -5.52 4.87 -14.13
N TRP A 68 -5.53 5.89 -13.26
CA TRP A 68 -4.36 6.67 -12.90
C TRP A 68 -3.67 6.14 -11.64
N ASN A 69 -4.28 5.20 -10.93
CA ASN A 69 -3.69 4.62 -9.74
C ASN A 69 -2.74 3.49 -10.13
N THR A 70 -1.72 3.29 -9.31
CA THR A 70 -0.75 2.20 -9.49
C THR A 70 -0.74 1.34 -8.24
N ALA A 71 -0.75 0.02 -8.43
CA ALA A 71 -0.45 -0.95 -7.39
C ALA A 71 0.78 -1.75 -7.83
N THR A 72 1.90 -1.57 -7.13
CA THR A 72 3.18 -2.19 -7.47
C THR A 72 3.60 -3.13 -6.35
N ILE A 73 3.93 -4.37 -6.69
CA ILE A 73 4.60 -5.28 -5.77
C ILE A 73 6.05 -4.83 -5.65
N ILE A 74 6.48 -4.53 -4.43
CA ILE A 74 7.83 -4.03 -4.13
C ILE A 74 8.69 -5.10 -3.45
N GLY A 75 8.09 -6.20 -3.03
CA GLY A 75 8.81 -7.32 -2.45
C GLY A 75 7.92 -8.53 -2.25
N ILE A 76 8.52 -9.70 -2.40
CA ILE A 76 7.91 -10.99 -2.10
C ILE A 76 8.91 -11.76 -1.25
N LYS A 77 8.43 -12.40 -0.18
CA LYS A 77 9.24 -13.29 0.65
C LYS A 77 8.45 -14.55 0.96
N ASN A 78 8.99 -15.68 0.53
CA ASN A 78 8.53 -17.00 0.94
C ASN A 78 9.34 -17.45 2.16
N PHE A 79 8.68 -18.03 3.16
CA PHE A 79 9.28 -18.48 4.42
C PHE A 79 9.39 -20.02 4.52
N GLN A 80 9.53 -20.70 3.36
CA GLN A 80 9.85 -22.13 3.27
C GLN A 80 11.00 -22.56 4.19
#